data_AF-A0A7L4P5Z2-F1
#
_entry.id   AF-A0A7L4P5Z2-F1
#
_cell.length_a   1.000
_cell.length_b   1.000
_cell.length_c   1.000
_cell.angle_alpha   90.00
_cell.angle_beta   90.00
_cell.angle_gamma   90.00
#
_symmetry.space_group_name_H-M   'P 1'
#
loop_
_entity.id
_entity.type
_entity.pdbx_description
1 polymer ?
#
loop_
_entity_poly.entity_id
_entity_poly.type
_entity_poly.pdbx_seq_one_letter_code
_entity_poly.pdbx_strand_id
1 'polypeptide(L)'
;MDLTFLFVQRGVGFTLGLLLFYTTLKLLNALKNKEIAMSMVFLHKKRVINLFGLLVMSTLITFITGLVYVFLGNSIIVELLLDLNALILLMFTFFLQKLMRGV
;
A
#
# COMPACT_ATOMS: atom_id res chain seq x y z
N MET A 1 13.61 24.91 -5.51
CA MET A 1 12.90 24.15 -4.46
C MET A 1 13.77 24.16 -3.22
N ASP A 2 13.21 24.54 -2.08
CA ASP A 2 13.98 24.61 -0.84
C ASP A 2 14.42 23.23 -0.37
N LEU A 3 15.69 23.13 0.04
CA LEU A 3 16.33 21.91 0.50
C LEU A 3 15.52 21.21 1.61
N THR A 4 14.84 21.99 2.44
CA THR A 4 13.92 21.56 3.50
C THR A 4 12.74 20.75 2.97
N PHE A 5 12.15 21.14 1.84
CA PHE A 5 11.01 20.42 1.24
C PHE A 5 11.41 19.01 0.80
N LEU A 6 12.59 18.86 0.18
CA LEU A 6 13.11 17.57 -0.25
C LEU A 6 13.38 16.63 0.94
N PHE A 7 13.95 17.17 2.02
CA PHE A 7 14.17 16.40 3.25
C PHE A 7 12.87 15.92 3.90
N VAL A 8 11.85 16.78 3.93
CA VAL A 8 10.51 16.41 4.44
C VAL A 8 9.90 15.32 3.58
N GLN A 9 9.93 15.45 2.25
CA GLN A 9 9.38 14.46 1.33
C GLN A 9 10.04 13.08 1.53
N ARG A 10 11.38 13.04 1.58
CA ARG A 10 12.11 11.79 1.84
C ARG A 10 11.83 11.20 3.23
N GLY A 11 11.67 12.05 4.23
CA GLY A 11 11.27 11.62 5.58
C GLY A 11 9.88 10.98 5.60
N VAL A 12 8.93 11.56 4.86
CA VAL A 12 7.58 10.99 4.70
C VAL A 12 7.65 9.63 4.00
N GLY A 13 8.33 9.53 2.85
CA GLY A 13 8.47 8.25 2.16
C GLY A 13 9.13 7.16 3.01
N PHE A 14 10.16 7.52 3.77
CA PHE A 14 10.82 6.58 4.70
C PHE A 14 9.88 6.10 5.82
N THR A 15 9.12 7.01 6.44
CA THR A 15 8.16 6.63 7.49
C THR A 15 7.01 5.77 6.95
N LEU A 16 6.50 6.07 5.75
CA LEU A 16 5.52 5.23 5.06
C LEU A 16 6.06 3.83 4.76
N GLY A 17 7.32 3.74 4.30
CA GLY A 17 8.00 2.46 4.08
C GLY A 17 8.12 1.62 5.35
N LEU A 18 8.52 2.22 6.47
CA LEU A 18 8.59 1.53 7.77
C LEU A 18 7.22 1.04 8.24
N LEU A 19 6.19 1.88 8.09
CA LEU A 19 4.82 1.50 8.43
C LEU A 19 4.34 0.33 7.58
N LEU A 20 4.59 0.35 6.26
CA LEU A 20 4.24 -0.74 5.36
C LEU A 20 4.93 -2.04 5.73
N PHE A 21 6.22 -1.96 6.05
CA PHE A 21 6.98 -3.12 6.46
C PHE A 21 6.39 -3.73 7.74
N TYR A 22 6.10 -2.89 8.74
CA TYR A 22 5.48 -3.34 9.99
C TYR A 22 4.08 -3.95 9.78
N THR A 23 3.20 -3.31 8.99
CA THR A 23 1.86 -3.85 8.71
C THR A 23 1.93 -5.16 7.93
N THR A 24 2.89 -5.30 7.02
CA THR A 24 3.09 -6.53 6.26
C THR A 24 3.56 -7.68 7.17
N LEU A 25 4.49 -7.42 8.10
CA LEU A 25 4.91 -8.42 9.09
C LEU A 25 3.75 -8.86 9.98
N LYS A 26 2.93 -7.90 10.44
CA LYS A 26 1.75 -8.19 11.24
C LYS A 26 0.71 -9.03 10.47
N LEU A 27 0.53 -8.74 9.18
CA LEU A 27 -0.31 -9.55 8.29
C LEU A 27 0.25 -10.97 8.12
N LEU A 28 1.55 -11.11 7.88
CA LEU A 28 2.21 -12.41 7.75
C LEU A 28 2.04 -13.27 9.00
N ASN A 29 2.16 -12.66 10.19
CA ASN A 29 1.90 -13.35 11.45
C ASN A 29 0.42 -13.74 11.60
N ALA A 30 -0.53 -12.91 11.15
CA ALA A 30 -1.95 -13.26 11.16
C ALA A 30 -2.29 -14.42 10.18
N LEU A 31 -1.55 -14.54 9.08
CA LEU A 31 -1.72 -15.60 8.07
C LEU A 31 -1.21 -16.98 8.54
N LYS A 32 -0.47 -17.07 9.66
CA LYS A 32 0.00 -18.37 10.18
C LYS A 32 -1.14 -19.31 10.60
N ASN A 33 -2.32 -18.78 10.97
CA ASN A 33 -3.55 -19.56 11.14
C ASN A 33 -4.36 -19.60 9.82
N LYS A 34 -3.84 -20.35 8.85
CA LYS A 34 -4.31 -20.39 7.45
C LYS A 34 -5.79 -20.75 7.29
N GLU A 35 -6.30 -21.65 8.12
CA GLU A 35 -7.66 -22.18 7.98
C GLU A 35 -8.73 -21.14 8.30
N ILE A 36 -8.55 -20.36 9.38
CA ILE A 36 -9.51 -19.34 9.81
C ILE A 36 -9.52 -18.14 8.84
N ALA A 37 -8.34 -17.78 8.32
CA ALA A 37 -8.19 -16.66 7.40
C ALA A 37 -8.91 -16.89 6.05
N MET A 38 -8.81 -18.10 5.48
CA MET A 38 -9.44 -18.44 4.21
C MET A 38 -10.97 -18.45 4.32
N SER A 39 -11.51 -18.98 5.43
CA SER A 39 -12.95 -19.01 5.68
C SER A 39 -13.55 -17.60 5.81
N MET A 40 -12.86 -16.67 6.48
CA MET A 40 -13.34 -15.29 6.66
C MET A 40 -13.33 -14.44 5.38
N VAL A 41 -12.39 -14.70 4.46
CA VAL A 41 -12.33 -14.03 3.15
C VAL A 41 -13.55 -14.41 2.30
N PHE A 42 -13.97 -15.67 2.33
CA PHE A 42 -15.16 -16.13 1.60
C PHE A 42 -16.48 -15.54 2.13
N LEU A 43 -16.56 -15.25 3.43
CA LEU A 43 -17.76 -14.72 4.09
C LEU A 43 -18.08 -13.25 3.73
N HIS A 44 -17.09 -12.47 3.30
CA HIS A 44 -17.27 -11.01 3.11
C HIS A 44 -16.97 -10.53 1.68
N LYS A 45 -17.68 -11.09 0.68
CA LYS A 45 -17.54 -10.71 -0.76
C LYS A 45 -17.43 -9.20 -1.02
N LYS A 46 -18.25 -8.37 -0.38
CA LYS A 46 -18.23 -6.90 -0.56
C LYS A 46 -16.91 -6.26 -0.09
N ARG A 47 -16.33 -6.75 1.01
CA ARG A 47 -15.04 -6.26 1.53
C ARG A 47 -13.88 -6.72 0.67
N VAL A 48 -13.96 -7.93 0.11
CA VAL A 48 -12.98 -8.46 -0.86
C VAL A 48 -12.97 -7.64 -2.15
N ILE A 49 -14.12 -7.22 -2.65
CA ILE A 49 -14.21 -6.33 -3.83
C ILE A 49 -13.49 -5.00 -3.57
N ASN A 50 -13.67 -4.40 -2.39
CA ASN A 50 -12.97 -3.16 -2.03
C ASN A 50 -11.44 -3.36 -1.96
N LEU A 51 -10.99 -4.48 -1.40
CA LEU A 51 -9.56 -4.84 -1.37
C LEU A 51 -8.98 -5.02 -2.77
N PHE A 52 -9.73 -5.68 -3.67
CA PHE A 52 -9.34 -5.81 -5.06
C PHE A 52 -9.26 -4.45 -5.76
N GLY A 53 -10.22 -3.55 -5.51
CA GLY A 53 -10.19 -2.17 -6.01
C GLY A 53 -8.93 -1.41 -5.57
N LEU A 54 -8.50 -1.56 -4.31
CA LEU A 54 -7.26 -0.95 -3.82
C LEU A 54 -6.02 -1.49 -4.54
N LEU A 55 -5.97 -2.80 -4.84
CA LEU A 55 -4.88 -3.41 -5.62
C LEU A 55 -4.86 -2.91 -7.07
N VAL A 56 -6.02 -2.77 -7.71
CA VAL A 56 -6.12 -2.21 -9.07
C VAL A 56 -5.60 -0.79 -9.08
N MET A 57 -6.02 0.06 -8.14
CA MET A 57 -5.55 1.44 -8.03
C MET A 57 -4.04 1.51 -7.79
N SER A 58 -3.50 0.68 -6.89
CA SER A 58 -2.05 0.60 -6.64
C SER A 58 -1.27 0.19 -7.90
N THR A 59 -1.80 -0.77 -8.65
CA THR A 59 -1.18 -1.25 -9.90
C THR A 59 -1.18 -0.16 -10.97
N LEU A 60 -2.31 0.55 -11.15
CA LEU A 60 -2.42 1.68 -12.07
C LEU A 60 -1.44 2.80 -11.72
N ILE A 61 -1.31 3.14 -10.43
CA ILE A 61 -0.36 4.16 -9.98
C ILE A 61 1.07 3.70 -10.22
N THR A 62 1.39 2.44 -9.95
CA THR A 62 2.73 1.88 -10.24
C THR A 62 3.06 1.97 -11.72
N PHE A 63 2.10 1.63 -12.59
CA PHE A 63 2.25 1.74 -14.04
C PHE A 63 2.46 3.19 -14.48
N ILE A 64 1.63 4.13 -14.01
CA ILE A 64 1.77 5.56 -14.28
C ILE A 64 3.12 6.07 -13.78
N THR A 65 3.56 5.65 -12.59
CA THR A 65 4.87 6.02 -12.03
C THR A 65 6.00 5.57 -12.94
N GLY A 66 5.93 4.34 -13.48
CA GLY A 66 6.87 3.83 -14.46
C GLY A 66 6.89 4.65 -15.76
N LEU A 67 5.72 5.02 -16.28
CA LEU A 67 5.62 5.90 -17.45
C LEU A 67 6.24 7.28 -17.16
N VAL A 68 5.90 7.90 -16.03
CA VAL A 68 6.44 9.20 -15.62
C VAL A 68 7.96 9.15 -15.48
N TYR A 69 8.49 8.07 -14.89
CA TYR A 69 9.92 7.86 -14.76
C TYR A 69 10.62 7.81 -16.13
N VAL A 70 10.05 7.07 -17.10
CA VAL A 70 10.62 6.92 -18.45
C VAL A 70 10.49 8.20 -19.29
N PHE A 71 9.33 8.85 -19.29
CA PHE A 71 9.04 9.96 -20.20
C PHE A 71 9.42 11.34 -19.67
N LEU A 72 9.24 11.60 -18.37
CA LEU A 72 9.50 12.92 -17.78
C LEU A 72 10.82 12.99 -17.02
N GLY A 73 11.34 11.86 -16.53
CA GLY A 73 12.58 11.81 -15.74
C GLY A 73 12.55 12.68 -14.47
N ASN A 74 11.36 13.11 -14.04
CA ASN A 74 11.19 14.01 -12.91
C ASN A 74 11.11 13.20 -11.61
N SER A 75 12.25 13.11 -10.91
CA SER A 75 12.40 12.34 -9.68
C SER A 75 11.40 12.75 -8.59
N ILE A 76 11.03 14.02 -8.49
CA ILE A 76 10.15 14.54 -7.44
C ILE A 76 8.72 14.05 -7.64
N ILE A 77 8.24 14.05 -8.88
CA ILE A 77 6.90 13.54 -9.21
C ILE A 77 6.87 12.01 -9.02
N VAL A 78 7.94 11.31 -9.39
CA VAL A 78 8.07 9.87 -9.19
C VAL A 78 8.04 9.52 -7.70
N GLU A 79 8.83 10.22 -6.87
CA GLU A 79 8.82 10.03 -5.41
C GLU A 79 7.42 10.26 -4.83
N LEU A 80 6.72 11.32 -5.25
CA LEU A 80 5.36 11.62 -4.78
C LEU A 80 4.35 10.53 -5.18
N LEU A 81 4.45 9.99 -6.40
CA LEU A 81 3.60 8.89 -6.85
C LEU A 81 3.88 7.60 -6.09
N LEU A 82 5.15 7.32 -5.76
CA LEU A 82 5.54 6.18 -4.94
C LEU A 82 4.99 6.32 -3.51
N ASP A 83 5.08 7.50 -2.91
CA ASP A 83 4.52 7.77 -1.57
C ASP A 83 2.99 7.60 -1.56
N LEU A 84 2.32 8.07 -2.61
CA LEU A 84 0.88 7.90 -2.77
C LEU A 84 0.50 6.43 -2.95
N ASN A 85 1.29 5.67 -3.70
CA ASN A 85 1.10 4.23 -3.83
C ASN A 85 1.31 3.51 -2.49
N ALA A 86 2.30 3.93 -1.71
CA ALA A 86 2.57 3.38 -0.39
C ALA A 86 1.38 3.57 0.58
N LEU A 87 0.72 4.73 0.53
CA LEU A 87 -0.51 4.98 1.29
C LEU A 87 -1.66 4.03 0.90
N ILE A 88 -1.83 3.74 -0.38
CA ILE A 88 -2.86 2.80 -0.85
C ILE A 88 -2.58 1.39 -0.36
N LEU A 89 -1.31 0.96 -0.40
CA LEU A 89 -0.89 -0.33 0.11
C LEU A 89 -1.05 -0.42 1.65
N LEU A 90 -0.87 0.68 2.38
CA LEU A 90 -1.16 0.74 3.81
C LEU A 90 -2.65 0.54 4.08
N MET A 91 -3.51 1.23 3.34
CA MET A 91 -4.96 1.01 3.44
C MET A 91 -5.33 -0.43 3.12
N PHE A 92 -4.76 -1.00 2.05
CA PHE A 92 -4.98 -2.39 1.68
C PHE A 92 -4.58 -3.35 2.81
N THR A 93 -3.36 -3.24 3.32
CA THR A 93 -2.87 -4.11 4.41
C THR A 93 -3.70 -3.96 5.69
N PHE A 94 -4.14 -2.74 6.01
CA PHE A 94 -5.03 -2.48 7.15
C PHE A 94 -6.40 -3.15 6.97
N PHE A 95 -7.06 -2.95 5.83
CA PHE A 95 -8.37 -3.57 5.57
C PHE A 95 -8.28 -5.10 5.49
N LEU A 96 -7.19 -5.63 4.95
CA LEU A 96 -6.97 -7.07 4.86
C LEU A 96 -6.77 -7.68 6.26
N GLN A 97 -5.98 -7.04 7.13
CA GLN A 97 -5.87 -7.46 8.53
C GLN A 97 -7.21 -7.43 9.26
N LYS A 98 -8.03 -6.39 9.01
CA LYS A 98 -9.36 -6.26 9.61
C LYS A 98 -10.28 -7.40 9.14
N LEU A 99 -10.30 -7.68 7.83
CA LEU A 99 -11.03 -8.79 7.24
C LEU A 99 -10.63 -10.14 7.85
N MET A 100 -9.33 -10.39 7.98
CA MET A 100 -8.80 -11.64 8.54
C MET A 100 -9.08 -11.84 10.04
N ARG A 101 -9.38 -10.76 10.77
CA ARG A 101 -9.77 -10.81 12.18
C ARG A 101 -11.28 -10.97 12.39
N GLY A 102 -12.06 -10.98 11.31
CA GLY A 102 -13.51 -11.12 11.37
C GLY A 102 -14.25 -9.88 11.89
N VAL A 103 -13.58 -8.72 11.93
CA VAL A 103 -14.14 -7.43 12.36
C VAL A 103 -14.56 -6.61 11.16
#